data_AF-A0A2T3JRR7-F1
#
_entry.id   AF-A0A2T3JRR7-F1
#
_cell.length_a   1.000
_cell.length_b   1.000
_cell.length_c   1.000
_cell.angle_alpha   90.00
_cell.angle_beta   90.00
_cell.angle_gamma   90.00
#
_symmetry.space_group_name_H-M   'P 1'
#
loop_
_entity.id
_entity.type
_entity.pdbx_description
1 polymer ?
#
loop_
_entity_poly.entity_id
_entity_poly.type
_entity_poly.pdbx_seq_one_letter_code
_entity_poly.pdbx_strand_id
1 'polypeptide(L)' 'MSKDIRTKDKTPSSLSDAPEDVQLAVDLIYLLESNDIKPEIALAALEIVKKDLESKIQ' A
#
# COMPACT_ATOMS: atom_id res chain seq x y z
N MET A 1 -10.53 10.32 42.20
CA MET A 1 -9.48 11.35 42.01
C MET A 1 -8.17 10.59 41.96
N SER A 2 -7.37 10.52 40.89
CA SER A 2 -7.14 11.39 39.73
C SER A 2 -6.78 10.48 38.53
N LYS A 3 -7.49 10.58 37.41
CA LYS A 3 -7.09 11.24 36.16
C LYS A 3 -5.80 10.70 35.51
N ASP A 4 -6.02 10.02 34.38
CA ASP A 4 -5.33 10.14 33.09
C ASP A 4 -3.80 10.00 33.07
N ILE A 5 -3.30 8.97 32.36
CA ILE A 5 -2.43 9.17 31.18
C ILE A 5 -2.70 8.04 30.19
N ARG A 6 -3.34 8.45 29.10
CA ARG A 6 -3.46 7.79 27.82
C ARG A 6 -2.12 7.95 27.09
N THR A 7 -1.41 6.86 26.87
CA THR A 7 -0.55 6.71 25.69
C THR A 7 -0.68 5.29 25.18
N LYS A 8 -1.74 5.05 24.40
CA LYS A 8 -1.59 4.14 23.28
C LYS A 8 -0.47 4.74 22.46
N ASP A 9 0.74 4.18 22.54
CA ASP A 9 1.73 4.31 21.47
C ASP A 9 1.17 3.59 20.24
N LYS A 10 0.12 4.16 19.65
CA LYS A 10 0.02 4.16 18.21
C LYS A 10 1.08 5.16 17.80
N THR A 11 2.28 4.70 17.46
CA THR A 11 2.89 5.24 16.25
C THR A 11 1.78 5.20 15.20
N PRO A 12 1.24 6.34 14.75
CA PRO A 12 0.35 6.31 13.61
C PRO A 12 1.25 5.84 12.47
N SER A 13 1.17 4.56 12.12
CA SER A 13 1.60 4.09 10.81
C SER A 13 0.85 4.99 9.83
N SER A 14 1.54 6.00 9.31
CA SER A 14 1.01 7.16 8.58
C SER A 14 0.36 6.82 7.24
N LEU A 15 0.00 5.55 7.05
CA LEU A 15 -0.63 4.96 5.89
C LEU A 15 -2.12 4.72 6.09
N SER A 16 -2.61 4.51 7.32
CA SER A 16 -4.04 4.21 7.54
C SER A 16 -4.99 5.36 7.18
N ASP A 17 -4.46 6.59 7.11
CA ASP A 17 -5.19 7.81 6.80
C ASP A 17 -4.95 8.26 5.35
N ALA A 18 -4.14 7.52 4.56
CA ALA A 18 -3.88 7.83 3.17
C ALA A 18 -5.06 7.42 2.27
N PRO A 19 -5.22 8.02 1.07
CA PRO A 19 -6.15 7.53 0.06
C PRO A 19 -6.01 6.03 -0.22
N GLU A 20 -7.11 5.35 -0.57
CA GLU A 20 -7.14 3.88 -0.76
C GLU A 20 -6.14 3.39 -1.82
N ASP A 21 -5.97 4.15 -2.90
CA ASP A 21 -5.01 3.90 -3.98
C ASP A 21 -3.57 3.99 -3.48
N VAL A 22 -3.27 4.95 -2.59
CA VAL A 22 -1.95 5.10 -1.97
C VAL A 22 -1.65 3.94 -1.02
N GLN A 23 -2.63 3.53 -0.21
CA GLN A 23 -2.48 2.38 0.69
C GLN A 23 -2.19 1.11 -0.12
N LEU A 24 -3.00 0.85 -1.15
CA LEU A 24 -2.82 -0.31 -2.02
C LEU A 24 -1.47 -0.29 -2.76
N ALA A 25 -1.01 0.88 -3.21
CA ALA A 25 0.29 1.00 -3.84
C ALA A 25 1.43 0.60 -2.88
N VAL A 26 1.34 0.99 -1.61
CA VAL A 26 2.32 0.63 -0.59
C VAL A 26 2.30 -0.88 -0.29
N ASP A 27 1.11 -1.47 -0.18
CA ASP A 27 0.97 -2.92 0.01
C ASP A 27 1.56 -3.71 -1.18
N LEU A 28 1.33 -3.23 -2.41
CA LEU A 28 1.88 -3.83 -3.61
C LEU A 28 3.41 -3.72 -3.67
N ILE A 29 3.97 -2.56 -3.32
CA ILE A 29 5.43 -2.38 -3.24
C ILE A 29 6.02 -3.36 -2.22
N TYR A 30 5.45 -3.43 -1.02
CA TYR A 30 5.90 -4.35 0.02
C TYR A 30 5.86 -5.80 -0.45
N LEU A 31 4.79 -6.22 -1.14
CA LEU A 31 4.67 -7.56 -1.70
C LEU A 31 5.76 -7.86 -2.73
N LEU A 32 6.03 -6.93 -3.65
CA LEU A 32 7.05 -7.09 -4.70
C LEU A 32 8.47 -7.17 -4.11
N GLU A 33 8.78 -6.30 -3.16
CA GLU A 33 10.08 -6.29 -2.47
C GLU A 33 10.28 -7.57 -1.63
N SER A 34 9.24 -8.01 -0.91
CA SER A 34 9.29 -9.23 -0.08
C SER A 34 9.48 -10.51 -0.89
N ASN A 35 9.26 -10.47 -2.20
CA ASN A 35 9.48 -11.58 -3.12
C ASN A 35 10.72 -11.37 -4.02
N ASP A 36 11.59 -10.40 -3.68
CA ASP A 36 12.81 -10.05 -4.43
C ASP A 36 12.57 -9.79 -5.93
N ILE A 37 11.41 -9.23 -6.27
CA ILE A 37 11.05 -8.93 -7.65
C ILE A 37 11.83 -7.71 -8.11
N LYS A 38 12.59 -7.87 -9.20
CA LYS A 38 13.32 -6.75 -9.82
C LYS A 38 12.36 -5.66 -10.27
N PRO A 39 12.68 -4.36 -10.06
CA PRO A 39 11.81 -3.25 -10.43
C PRO A 39 11.35 -3.28 -11.90
N GLU A 40 12.21 -3.67 -12.83
CA GLU A 40 11.90 -3.71 -14.26
C GLU A 40 10.84 -4.78 -14.58
N ILE A 41 10.90 -5.91 -13.88
CA ILE A 41 9.92 -7.00 -14.00
C ILE A 41 8.60 -6.59 -13.35
N ALA A 42 8.65 -5.96 -12.17
CA ALA A 42 7.47 -5.43 -11.50
C ALA A 42 6.73 -4.42 -12.36
N LEU A 43 7.44 -3.45 -12.96
CA LEU A 43 6.85 -2.45 -13.85
C LEU A 43 6.20 -3.09 -15.09
N ALA A 44 6.86 -4.07 -15.72
CA ALA A 44 6.28 -4.78 -16.85
C ALA A 44 5.00 -5.54 -16.48
N ALA A 45 4.96 -6.18 -15.31
CA ALA A 45 3.77 -6.87 -14.81
C ALA A 45 2.64 -5.89 -14.45
N LEU A 46 2.96 -4.77 -13.78
CA LEU A 46 1.98 -3.74 -13.42
C LEU A 46 1.34 -3.10 -14.66
N GLU A 47 2.06 -2.95 -15.75
CA GLU A 47 1.51 -2.46 -17.03
C GLU A 47 0.48 -3.45 -17.62
N ILE A 48 0.69 -4.75 -17.46
CA ILE A 48 -0.28 -5.78 -17.86
C ILE A 48 -1.54 -5.69 -16.97
N VAL A 49 -1.35 -5.63 -15.66
CA VAL A 49 -2.46 -5.50 -14.69
C VAL A 49 -3.28 -4.24 -14.95
N LYS A 50 -2.62 -3.11 -15.19
CA LYS A 50 -3.28 -1.84 -15.52
C LYS A 50 -4.19 -1.98 -16.74
N LYS A 51 -3.68 -2.55 -17.84
CA LYS A 51 -4.46 -2.76 -19.07
C LYS A 51 -5.69 -3.66 -18.85
N ASP A 52 -5.55 -4.71 -18.06
CA ASP A 52 -6.68 -5.57 -17.68
C ASP A 52 -7.74 -4.81 -16.88
N LEU A 53 -7.34 -4.01 -15.90
CA LEU A 53 -8.26 -3.18 -15.11
C LEU A 53 -8.94 -2.11 -15.96
N GLU A 54 -8.21 -1.43 -16.85
CA GLU A 54 -8.77 -0.45 -17.78
C GLU A 54 -9.85 -1.08 -18.69
N SER A 55 -9.64 -2.33 -19.15
CA SER A 55 -10.62 -3.05 -19.98
C SER A 55 -11.94 -3.36 -19.27
N LYS A 56 -11.94 -3.37 -17.92
CA LYS A 56 -13.12 -3.68 -17.09
C LYS A 56 -13.96 -2.46 -16.75
N ILE A 57 -13.46 -1.25 -17.02
CA ILE A 57 -14.13 0.02 -16.71
C ILE A 57 -14.77 0.64 -17.98
N GLN A 58 -14.57 0.01 -19.15
CA GLN A 58 -15.22 0.34 -20.42
C GLN A 58 -16.64 -0.25 -20.51
#